data_AF-A0A958U860-F1
#
_entry.id   AF-A0A958U860-F1
#
_cell.length_a   1.000
_cell.length_b   1.000
_cell.length_c   1.000
_cell.angle_alpha   90.00
_cell.angle_beta   90.00
_cell.angle_gamma   90.00
#
_symmetry.space_group_name_H-M   'P 1'
#
loop_
_entity.id
_entity.type
_entity.pdbx_description
1 polymer ?
#
loop_
_entity_poly.entity_id
_entity_poly.type
_entity_poly.pdbx_seq_one_letter_code
_entity_poly.pdbx_strand_id
1 'polypeptide(L)'
;MNIAVLSRGEALYSTKSLLKAGMTRNHTMEVLDPGLCTIAIEDNTPVLYYAEEKVEDLDAIIPRIGTSNTYLGSSLVRHLECMNVFSVVSAEAILQSRNKWTCFQILAQHGVPTPKTFLGNTYNAEVLLSLFGKAP
;
A
#
# COMPACT_ATOMS: atom_id res chain seq x y z
N MET A 1 -7.36 -12.27 17.40
CA MET A 1 -6.51 -12.13 16.22
C MET A 1 -5.30 -11.30 16.61
N ASN A 2 -4.12 -11.66 16.12
CA ASN A 2 -2.96 -10.80 16.09
C ASN A 2 -2.93 -9.99 14.77
N ILE A 3 -2.94 -8.66 14.88
CA ILE A 3 -3.06 -7.74 13.75
C ILE A 3 -1.93 -6.72 13.79
N ALA A 4 -1.10 -6.72 12.75
CA ALA A 4 -0.05 -5.73 12.58
C ALA A 4 -0.50 -4.53 11.75
N VAL A 5 -0.22 -3.32 12.22
CA VAL A 5 -0.32 -2.10 11.43
C VAL A 5 1.05 -1.81 10.82
N LEU A 6 1.18 -1.91 9.49
CA LEU A 6 2.45 -1.63 8.81
C LEU A 6 2.67 -0.13 8.70
N SER A 7 3.45 0.46 9.62
CA SER A 7 3.60 1.91 9.75
C SER A 7 4.97 2.29 10.31
N ARG A 8 5.56 3.39 9.82
CA ARG A 8 6.82 3.96 10.34
C ARG A 8 6.67 4.74 11.65
N GLY A 9 5.44 4.94 12.11
CA GLY A 9 5.17 5.83 13.23
C GLY A 9 4.00 5.35 14.06
N GLU A 10 4.30 4.67 15.16
CA GLU A 10 3.33 4.33 16.20
C GLU A 10 2.74 5.59 16.86
N ALA A 11 3.55 6.66 16.95
CA ALA A 11 3.12 7.92 17.54
C ALA A 11 2.04 8.66 16.73
N LEU A 12 1.88 8.34 15.44
CA LEU A 12 0.96 9.02 14.52
C LEU A 12 -0.49 8.78 14.94
N TYR A 13 -1.31 9.83 14.86
CA TYR A 13 -2.72 9.80 15.25
C TYR A 13 -3.48 8.62 14.61
N SER A 14 -3.35 8.44 13.29
CA SER A 14 -4.04 7.36 12.58
C SER A 14 -3.62 5.97 13.06
N THR A 15 -2.34 5.78 13.38
CA THR A 15 -1.84 4.49 13.89
C THR A 15 -2.45 4.23 15.26
N LYS A 16 -2.35 5.20 16.19
CA LYS A 16 -2.96 5.12 17.52
C LYS A 16 -4.46 4.84 17.49
N SER A 17 -5.18 5.50 16.57
CA SER A 17 -6.61 5.29 16.40
C SER A 17 -6.94 3.86 15.97
N LEU A 18 -6.17 3.28 15.05
CA LEU A 18 -6.34 1.89 14.61
C LEU A 18 -6.02 0.90 15.72
N LEU A 19 -4.89 1.09 16.41
CA LEU A 19 -4.50 0.27 17.55
C LEU A 19 -5.60 0.27 18.62
N LYS A 20 -6.08 1.45 19.02
CA LYS A 20 -7.16 1.58 20.02
C LYS A 20 -8.44 0.87 19.58
N ALA A 21 -8.83 1.03 18.31
CA ALA A 21 -10.05 0.42 17.77
C ALA A 21 -9.98 -1.11 17.73
N GLY A 22 -8.81 -1.67 17.45
CA GLY A 22 -8.56 -3.12 17.47
C GLY A 22 -8.48 -3.68 18.89
N MET A 23 -7.75 -3.01 19.79
CA MET A 23 -7.69 -3.39 21.22
C MET A 23 -9.08 -3.41 21.88
N THR A 24 -9.94 -2.42 21.57
CA THR A 24 -11.32 -2.36 22.08
C THR A 24 -12.18 -3.55 21.61
N ARG A 25 -11.78 -4.22 20.53
CA ARG A 25 -12.43 -5.42 19.99
C ARG A 25 -11.74 -6.73 20.42
N ASN A 26 -10.87 -6.67 21.43
CA ASN A 26 -10.11 -7.81 21.94
C ASN A 26 -9.20 -8.44 20.86
N HIS A 27 -8.54 -7.61 20.05
CA HIS A 27 -7.46 -8.04 19.17
C HIS A 27 -6.10 -7.67 19.78
N THR A 28 -5.11 -8.52 19.58
CA THR A 28 -3.70 -8.16 19.81
C THR A 28 -3.29 -7.26 18.65
N MET A 29 -2.80 -6.07 18.97
CA MET A 29 -2.47 -5.05 17.98
C MET A 29 -1.01 -4.66 18.14
N GLU A 30 -0.26 -4.72 17.04
CA GLU A 30 1.14 -4.33 17.02
C GLU A 30 1.43 -3.40 15.83
N VAL A 31 2.57 -2.72 15.88
CA VAL A 31 3.06 -1.88 14.78
C VAL A 31 4.36 -2.44 14.27
N LEU A 32 4.39 -2.79 12.99
CA LEU A 32 5.61 -3.20 12.32
C LEU A 32 6.06 -2.08 11.39
N ASP A 33 7.26 -1.56 11.61
CA ASP A 33 7.90 -0.67 10.65
C ASP A 33 8.34 -1.49 9.43
N PRO A 34 7.80 -1.20 8.21
CA PRO A 34 8.24 -1.89 6.99
C PRO A 34 9.74 -1.79 6.70
N GLY A 35 10.43 -0.77 7.23
CA GLY A 35 11.87 -0.59 7.08
C GLY A 35 12.72 -1.51 7.96
N LEU A 36 12.13 -2.13 8.99
CA LEU A 36 12.78 -3.13 9.85
C LEU A 36 12.37 -4.56 9.49
N CYS A 37 11.49 -4.71 8.51
CA CYS A 37 11.04 -6.02 8.02
C CYS A 37 12.04 -6.55 6.98
N THR A 38 12.48 -7.80 7.17
CA THR A 38 13.24 -8.55 6.18
C THR A 38 12.40 -9.72 5.70
N ILE A 39 12.19 -9.81 4.39
CA ILE A 39 11.46 -10.93 3.77
C ILE A 39 12.47 -11.91 3.17
N ALA A 40 12.22 -13.20 3.35
CA ALA A 40 13.06 -14.28 2.84
C ALA A 40 12.21 -15.41 2.26
N ILE A 41 12.82 -16.21 1.39
CA ILE A 41 12.30 -17.50 0.97
C ILE A 41 13.26 -18.56 1.50
N GLU A 42 12.80 -19.38 2.43
CA GLU A 42 13.57 -20.45 3.07
C GLU A 42 12.88 -21.78 2.78
N ASP A 43 13.58 -22.73 2.15
CA ASP A 43 13.02 -24.04 1.79
C ASP A 43 11.67 -23.94 1.05
N ASN A 44 11.58 -23.04 0.07
CA ASN A 44 10.36 -22.69 -0.69
C ASN A 44 9.21 -22.11 0.14
N THR A 45 9.48 -21.71 1.38
CA THR A 45 8.49 -21.12 2.30
C THR A 45 8.77 -19.63 2.45
N PRO A 46 7.76 -18.75 2.29
CA PRO A 46 7.92 -17.34 2.59
C PRO A 46 8.04 -17.12 4.09
N VAL A 47 9.10 -16.41 4.50
CA VAL A 47 9.42 -16.09 5.90
C VAL A 47 9.51 -14.58 6.07
N LEU A 48 8.98 -14.08 7.18
CA LEU A 48 9.12 -12.70 7.60
C LEU A 48 9.97 -12.64 8.87
N TYR A 49 10.96 -11.75 8.87
CA TYR A 49 11.67 -11.32 10.06
C TYR A 49 11.36 -9.86 10.36
N TYR A 50 11.16 -9.53 11.63
CA TYR A 50 11.15 -8.17 12.12
C TYR A 50 12.39 -7.95 12.97
N ALA A 51 13.29 -7.07 12.50
CA ALA A 51 14.67 -7.03 12.95
C ALA A 51 15.33 -8.42 12.85
N GLU A 52 15.61 -9.07 13.99
CA GLU A 52 16.26 -10.39 14.06
C GLU A 52 15.29 -11.51 14.44
N GLU A 53 14.02 -11.20 14.71
CA GLU A 53 13.03 -12.16 15.18
C GLU A 53 12.09 -12.59 14.06
N LYS A 54 11.81 -13.89 13.98
CA LYS A 54 10.88 -14.45 13.01
C LYS A 54 9.44 -14.13 13.42
N VAL A 55 8.64 -13.67 12.47
CA VAL A 55 7.23 -13.32 12.68
C VAL A 55 6.36 -14.40 12.02
N GLU A 56 5.62 -15.15 12.84
CA GLU A 56 4.85 -16.33 12.38
C GLU A 56 3.39 -16.34 12.84
N ASP A 57 2.98 -15.38 13.68
CA ASP A 57 1.72 -15.40 14.42
C ASP A 57 0.72 -14.32 13.96
N LEU A 58 1.00 -13.64 12.84
CA LEU A 58 0.11 -12.62 12.27
C LEU A 58 -1.11 -13.26 11.59
N ASP A 59 -2.31 -12.87 12.05
CA ASP A 59 -3.55 -13.23 11.37
C ASP A 59 -3.88 -12.23 10.25
N ALA A 60 -3.58 -10.95 10.46
CA ALA A 60 -3.91 -9.89 9.52
C ALA A 60 -2.96 -8.69 9.57
N ILE A 61 -2.95 -7.91 8.48
CA ILE A 61 -2.23 -6.65 8.38
C ILE A 61 -3.12 -5.48 7.93
N ILE A 62 -2.76 -4.29 8.41
CA ILE A 62 -3.29 -2.99 7.97
C ILE A 62 -2.16 -2.18 7.31
N PRO A 63 -2.01 -2.21 5.97
CA PRO A 63 -0.93 -1.51 5.29
C PRO A 63 -1.08 0.03 5.33
N ARG A 64 -0.21 0.73 6.06
CA ARG A 64 -0.12 2.20 6.08
C ARG A 64 1.16 2.66 5.39
N ILE A 65 1.29 2.31 4.11
CA ILE A 65 2.50 2.52 3.31
C ILE A 65 2.61 3.97 2.81
N GLY A 66 3.67 4.68 3.22
CA GLY A 66 4.00 6.02 2.73
C GLY A 66 4.39 6.03 1.24
N THR A 67 4.19 7.16 0.56
CA THR A 67 4.45 7.31 -0.88
C THR A 67 5.91 7.05 -1.26
N SER A 68 6.85 7.48 -0.43
CA SER A 68 8.30 7.29 -0.62
C SER A 68 8.78 5.84 -0.48
N ASN A 69 7.92 4.92 -0.01
CA ASN A 69 8.28 3.53 0.23
C ASN A 69 7.33 2.54 -0.46
N THR A 70 6.71 2.96 -1.57
CA THR A 70 5.65 2.19 -2.24
C THR A 70 6.15 0.82 -2.71
N TYR A 71 7.35 0.74 -3.30
CA TYR A 71 7.89 -0.52 -3.81
C TYR A 71 8.16 -1.54 -2.69
N LEU A 72 8.90 -1.13 -1.65
CA LEU A 72 9.20 -2.01 -0.51
C LEU A 72 7.91 -2.40 0.22
N GLY A 73 7.03 -1.43 0.49
CA GLY A 73 5.78 -1.68 1.21
C GLY A 73 4.83 -2.61 0.45
N SER A 74 4.66 -2.43 -0.85
CA SER A 74 3.84 -3.35 -1.66
C SER A 74 4.48 -4.74 -1.78
N SER A 75 5.81 -4.83 -1.85
CA SER A 75 6.52 -6.12 -1.84
C SER A 75 6.33 -6.87 -0.53
N LEU A 76 6.42 -6.17 0.61
CA LEU A 76 6.13 -6.74 1.94
C LEU A 76 4.68 -7.22 2.06
N VAL A 77 3.72 -6.40 1.62
CA VAL A 77 2.29 -6.79 1.63
C VAL A 77 2.08 -8.05 0.79
N ARG A 78 2.65 -8.10 -0.42
CA ARG A 78 2.55 -9.28 -1.30
C ARG A 78 3.18 -10.51 -0.68
N HIS A 79 4.31 -10.35 0.00
CA HIS A 79 4.98 -11.44 0.71
C HIS A 79 4.10 -12.00 1.83
N LEU A 80 3.48 -11.12 2.62
CA LEU A 80 2.54 -11.49 3.68
C LEU A 80 1.27 -12.16 3.12
N GLU A 81 0.76 -11.70 1.97
CA GLU A 81 -0.32 -12.39 1.25
C GLU A 81 0.09 -13.83 0.86
N CYS A 82 1.32 -14.03 0.38
CA CYS A 82 1.86 -15.38 0.10
C CYS A 82 2.03 -16.24 1.36
N MET A 83 2.22 -15.62 2.53
CA MET A 83 2.23 -16.30 3.83
C MET A 83 0.81 -16.61 4.34
N ASN A 84 -0.24 -16.33 3.55
CA ASN A 84 -1.65 -16.45 3.93
C ASN A 84 -2.08 -15.49 5.07
N VAL A 85 -1.34 -14.41 5.29
CA VAL A 85 -1.74 -13.35 6.23
C VAL A 85 -2.74 -12.44 5.53
N PHE A 86 -3.91 -12.21 6.16
CA PHE A 86 -4.96 -11.41 5.55
C PHE A 86 -4.54 -9.93 5.46
N SER A 87 -4.60 -9.32 4.28
CA SER A 87 -4.38 -7.89 4.11
C SER A 87 -5.68 -7.16 3.80
N VAL A 88 -5.97 -6.07 4.53
CA VAL A 88 -7.14 -5.21 4.24
C VAL A 88 -7.05 -4.50 2.89
N VAL A 89 -5.85 -4.35 2.33
CA VAL A 89 -5.61 -3.80 0.98
C VAL A 89 -4.52 -4.61 0.32
N SER A 90 -4.77 -5.08 -0.90
CA SER A 90 -3.78 -5.89 -1.61
C SER A 90 -2.56 -5.09 -2.09
N ALA A 91 -1.44 -5.78 -2.30
CA ALA A 91 -0.26 -5.15 -2.87
C ALA A 91 -0.55 -4.48 -4.23
N GLU A 92 -1.35 -5.15 -5.07
CA GLU A 92 -1.77 -4.63 -6.38
C GLU A 92 -2.62 -3.36 -6.25
N ALA A 93 -3.58 -3.34 -5.31
CA ALA A 93 -4.41 -2.16 -5.08
C ALA A 93 -3.56 -0.96 -4.59
N ILE A 94 -2.51 -1.20 -3.79
CA ILE A 94 -1.55 -0.16 -3.40
C ILE A 94 -0.84 0.38 -4.63
N LEU A 95 -0.30 -0.48 -5.51
CA LEU A 95 0.41 -0.06 -6.71
C LEU A 95 -0.48 0.74 -7.68
N GLN A 96 -1.68 0.23 -7.96
CA GLN A 96 -2.65 0.88 -8.86
C GLN A 96 -3.11 2.24 -8.34
N SER A 97 -3.39 2.36 -7.03
CA SER A 97 -3.82 3.63 -6.43
C SER A 97 -2.69 4.66 -6.30
N ARG A 98 -1.43 4.23 -6.31
CA ARG A 98 -0.25 5.12 -6.24
C ARG A 98 0.11 5.71 -7.60
N ASN A 99 -0.15 4.99 -8.69
CA ASN A 99 0.04 5.51 -10.04
C ASN A 99 -1.25 6.19 -10.52
N LYS A 100 -1.26 7.53 -10.51
CA LYS A 100 -2.43 8.31 -10.94
C LYS A 100 -2.85 7.99 -12.38
N TRP A 101 -1.90 7.75 -13.29
CA TRP A 101 -2.23 7.43 -14.68
C TRP A 101 -2.94 6.08 -14.78
N THR A 102 -2.39 5.04 -14.12
CA THR A 102 -3.03 3.73 -14.03
C THR A 102 -4.42 3.83 -13.39
N CYS A 103 -4.56 4.59 -12.31
CA CYS A 103 -5.85 4.86 -11.68
C CYS A 103 -6.86 5.49 -12.66
N PHE A 104 -6.46 6.52 -13.42
CA PHE A 104 -7.29 7.12 -14.47
C PHE A 104 -7.70 6.11 -15.55
N GLN A 105 -6.77 5.25 -15.99
CA GLN A 105 -7.08 4.20 -16.97
C GLN A 105 -8.12 3.21 -16.44
N ILE A 106 -7.98 2.76 -15.18
CA ILE A 106 -8.93 1.85 -14.54
C ILE A 106 -10.31 2.50 -14.41
N LEU A 107 -10.37 3.76 -13.95
CA LEU A 107 -11.63 4.50 -13.82
C LEU A 107 -12.32 4.67 -15.18
N ALA A 108 -11.57 5.05 -16.22
CA ALA A 108 -12.10 5.21 -17.58
C ALA A 108 -12.61 3.87 -18.15
N GLN A 109 -11.90 2.76 -17.91
CA GLN A 109 -12.31 1.42 -18.35
C GLN A 109 -13.66 0.99 -17.73
N HIS A 110 -13.94 1.44 -16.50
CA HIS A 110 -15.19 1.14 -15.79
C HIS A 110 -16.28 2.21 -15.99
N GLY A 111 -16.07 3.16 -16.89
CA GLY A 111 -17.07 4.20 -17.20
C GLY A 111 -17.25 5.24 -16.09
N VAL A 112 -16.31 5.36 -15.15
CA VAL A 112 -16.34 6.41 -14.13
C VAL A 112 -15.90 7.74 -14.77
N PRO A 113 -16.68 8.83 -14.66
CA PRO A 113 -16.30 10.12 -15.23
C PRO A 113 -14.98 10.64 -14.65
N THR A 114 -14.02 10.94 -15.51
CA THR A 114 -12.73 11.54 -15.15
C THR A 114 -12.49 12.79 -16.00
N PRO A 115 -11.78 13.81 -15.48
CA PRO A 115 -11.38 14.96 -16.28
C PRO A 115 -10.51 14.54 -17.46
N LYS A 116 -10.57 15.31 -18.55
CA LYS A 116 -9.64 15.17 -19.67
C LYS A 116 -8.21 15.28 -19.13
N THR A 117 -7.43 14.21 -19.29
CA THR A 117 -6.11 14.06 -18.67
C THR A 117 -5.12 13.55 -19.70
N PHE A 118 -3.93 14.14 -19.72
CA PHE A 118 -2.85 13.74 -20.62
C PHE A 118 -1.63 13.32 -19.80
N LEU A 119 -0.99 12.23 -20.22
CA LEU A 119 0.36 11.86 -19.81
C LEU A 119 1.21 11.85 -21.09
N GLY A 120 2.23 12.70 -21.15
CA GLY A 120 3.00 12.88 -22.38
C GLY A 120 4.33 13.58 -22.13
N ASN A 121 5.17 13.59 -23.17
CA ASN A 121 6.47 14.24 -23.15
C ASN A 121 6.31 15.77 -23.32
N THR A 122 7.17 16.55 -22.65
CA THR A 122 7.12 18.02 -22.61
C THR A 122 7.68 18.70 -23.86
N TYR A 123 8.30 17.96 -24.79
CA TYR A 123 8.91 18.55 -26.00
C TYR A 123 7.93 19.38 -26.86
N ASN A 124 6.62 19.15 -26.75
CA ASN A 124 5.63 19.98 -27.43
C ASN A 124 4.41 20.26 -26.55
N ALA A 125 4.66 20.95 -25.43
CA ALA A 125 3.62 21.32 -24.48
C ALA A 125 2.49 22.16 -25.11
N GLU A 126 2.79 23.01 -26.09
CA GLU A 126 1.79 23.84 -26.77
C GLU A 126 0.75 23.01 -27.54
N VAL A 127 1.19 21.97 -28.25
CA VAL A 127 0.28 21.03 -28.91
C VAL A 127 -0.59 20.32 -27.88
N LEU A 128 -0.01 19.81 -26.79
CA LEU A 128 -0.79 19.15 -25.72
C LEU A 128 -1.82 20.09 -25.08
N LEU A 129 -1.45 21.35 -24.84
CA LEU A 129 -2.35 22.37 -24.31
C LEU A 129 -3.49 22.68 -25.29
N SER A 130 -3.20 22.78 -26.60
CA SER A 130 -4.22 23.00 -27.62
C SER A 130 -5.28 21.88 -27.65
N LEU A 131 -4.87 20.64 -27.34
CA LEU A 131 -5.77 19.49 -27.28
C LEU A 131 -6.74 19.57 -26.10
N PHE A 132 -6.46 20.30 -25.02
CA PHE A 132 -7.44 20.51 -23.95
C PHE A 132 -8.64 21.34 -24.40
N GLY A 133 -8.47 22.20 -25.41
CA GLY A 133 -9.48 23.13 -25.89
C GLY A 133 -9.42 24.48 -25.19
N LYS A 134 -10.40 25.35 -25.44
CA LYS A 134 -10.50 26.64 -24.75
C LYS A 134 -10.86 26.41 -23.28
N ALA A 135 -10.26 27.19 -22.39
CA ALA A 135 -10.69 27.24 -21.00
C ALA A 135 -12.19 27.61 -20.95
N PRO A 136 -12.95 27.03 -20.00
CA PRO A 136 -14.35 27.39 -19.80
C PRO A 136 -14.52 28.88 -19.46
#